data_AF-A0A9D8ZB48-F1
#
_entry.id   AF-A0A9D8ZB48-F1
#
_cell.length_a   1.000
_cell.length_b   1.000
_cell.length_c   1.000
_cell.angle_alpha   90.00
_cell.angle_beta   90.00
_cell.angle_gamma   90.00
#
_symmetry.space_group_name_H-M   'P 1'
#
loop_
_entity.id
_entity.type
_entity.pdbx_description
1 polymer ?
#
loop_
_entity_poly.entity_id
_entity_poly.type
_entity_poly.pdbx_seq_one_letter_code
_entity_poly.pdbx_strand_id
1 'polypeptide(L)'
;MTLTLIAGPAAEPVSLAEARAHLKLDATDEDALLGALVTAARTLLEAETRRAFMTQSWRLTLDEWPAGALALPLAPVAGVTAVKVAALSGAMIEMDPGFYEVDALGEPPRIAAKRGQAWPMPATRLAGISVDFDAGYGAAADVPMPLRQAVLLLASHWFENREPVGDGVELPLTVSALVARYRRLRL
;
A
#
# COMPACT_ATOMS: atom_id res chain seq x y z
N MET A 1 -15.53 -5.32 4.01
CA MET A 1 -14.31 -5.32 3.17
C MET A 1 -13.10 -5.30 4.10
N THR A 2 -12.20 -6.25 3.97
CA THR A 2 -10.99 -6.34 4.81
C THR A 2 -9.76 -6.41 3.92
N LEU A 3 -8.76 -5.59 4.20
CA LEU A 3 -7.49 -5.58 3.48
C LEU A 3 -6.42 -6.20 4.37
N THR A 4 -5.80 -7.28 3.91
CA THR A 4 -4.80 -8.05 4.65
C THR A 4 -3.48 -8.05 3.89
N LEU A 5 -2.39 -7.70 4.56
CA LEU A 5 -1.04 -7.82 4.02
C LEU A 5 -0.65 -9.30 3.98
N ILE A 6 -0.34 -9.83 2.79
CA ILE A 6 0.17 -11.20 2.63
C ILE A 6 1.69 -11.19 2.81
N ALA A 7 2.37 -10.27 2.12
CA ALA A 7 3.81 -10.11 2.17
C ALA A 7 4.18 -8.63 2.11
N GLY A 8 4.93 -8.17 3.12
CA GLY A 8 5.50 -6.82 3.16
C GLY A 8 6.62 -6.64 2.12
N PRO A 9 7.15 -5.42 2.00
CA PRO A 9 8.18 -5.14 1.02
C PRO A 9 9.50 -5.79 1.45
N ALA A 10 10.25 -6.32 0.48
CA ALA A 10 11.53 -6.98 0.74
C ALA A 10 12.66 -6.01 1.13
N ALA A 11 12.45 -4.71 0.90
CA ALA A 11 13.37 -3.64 1.22
C ALA A 11 12.61 -2.34 1.48
N GLU A 12 13.30 -1.32 1.98
CA GLU A 12 12.74 0.00 2.22
C GLU A 12 12.98 0.96 1.02
N PRO A 13 12.14 2.00 0.83
CA PRO A 13 12.30 2.99 -0.23
C PRO A 13 13.54 3.88 -0.04
N VAL A 14 14.12 3.87 1.16
CA VAL A 14 15.35 4.55 1.53
C VAL A 14 16.19 3.56 2.31
N SER A 15 17.45 3.40 1.90
CA SER A 15 18.40 2.53 2.56
C SER A 15 18.90 3.11 3.89
N LEU A 16 19.39 2.26 4.77
CA LEU A 16 20.02 2.69 6.02
C LEU A 16 21.23 3.61 5.76
N ALA A 17 22.01 3.35 4.71
CA ALA A 17 23.15 4.19 4.33
C ALA A 17 22.71 5.60 3.92
N GLU A 18 21.61 5.73 3.16
CA GLU A 18 21.03 7.04 2.82
C GLU A 18 20.53 7.78 4.07
N ALA A 19 19.86 7.07 4.98
CA ALA A 19 19.38 7.67 6.23
C ALA A 19 20.53 8.14 7.14
N ARG A 20 21.59 7.34 7.30
CA ARG A 20 22.80 7.73 8.05
C ARG A 20 23.48 8.95 7.45
N ALA A 21 23.61 8.98 6.12
CA ALA A 21 24.19 10.11 5.41
C ALA A 21 23.37 11.39 5.61
N HIS A 22 22.03 11.28 5.64
CA HIS A 22 21.14 12.41 5.89
C HIS A 22 21.32 12.99 7.31
N LEU A 23 21.44 12.12 8.32
CA LEU A 23 21.66 12.48 9.72
C LEU A 23 23.12 12.80 10.06
N LYS A 24 24.05 12.61 9.11
CA LYS A 24 25.51 12.75 9.31
C LYS A 24 26.03 11.90 10.47
N LEU A 25 25.58 10.64 10.54
CA LEU A 25 26.02 9.71 11.58
C LEU A 25 27.32 9.01 11.18
N ASP A 26 28.34 9.11 12.03
CA ASP A 26 29.60 8.37 11.88
C ASP A 26 29.55 7.00 12.57
N ALA A 27 28.80 6.88 13.68
CA ALA A 27 28.62 5.65 14.46
C ALA A 27 27.47 4.77 13.92
N THR A 28 27.47 3.48 14.30
CA THR A 28 26.52 2.45 13.81
C THR A 28 25.77 1.74 14.95
N ASP A 29 25.93 2.20 16.18
CA ASP A 29 25.30 1.65 17.38
C ASP A 29 23.78 1.79 17.37
N GLU A 30 23.25 2.80 16.68
CA GLU A 30 21.82 3.06 16.59
C GLU A 30 21.20 2.66 15.23
N ASP A 31 21.92 1.90 14.40
CA ASP A 31 21.48 1.47 13.07
C ASP A 31 20.16 0.68 13.12
N ALA A 32 19.97 -0.14 14.15
CA ALA A 32 18.74 -0.89 14.36
C ALA A 32 17.54 0.03 14.65
N LEU A 33 17.76 1.08 15.45
CA LEU A 33 16.74 2.08 15.75
C LEU A 33 16.38 2.88 14.49
N LEU A 34 17.40 3.38 13.77
CA LEU A 34 17.19 4.15 12.54
C LEU A 34 16.44 3.32 11.48
N GLY A 35 16.80 2.04 11.31
CA GLY A 35 16.08 1.13 10.42
C GLY A 35 14.60 0.99 10.79
N ALA A 36 14.30 0.80 12.08
CA ALA A 36 12.92 0.72 12.57
C ALA A 36 12.12 2.01 12.31
N LEU A 37 12.76 3.18 12.47
CA LEU A 37 12.14 4.48 12.20
C LEU A 37 11.87 4.71 10.70
N VAL A 38 12.75 4.24 9.81
CA VAL A 38 12.51 4.27 8.36
C VAL A 38 11.27 3.43 8.00
N THR A 39 11.17 2.20 8.53
CA THR A 39 9.99 1.34 8.31
C THR A 39 8.71 1.97 8.88
N ALA A 40 8.77 2.55 10.07
CA ALA A 40 7.65 3.25 10.68
C ALA A 40 7.22 4.46 9.84
N ALA A 41 8.18 5.23 9.32
CA ALA A 41 7.92 6.42 8.52
C ALA A 41 7.27 6.04 7.20
N ARG A 42 7.78 5.00 6.52
CA ARG A 42 7.12 4.42 5.34
C ARG A 42 5.68 4.05 5.66
N THR A 43 5.45 3.25 6.68
CA THR A 43 4.10 2.72 7.01
C THR A 43 3.10 3.83 7.31
N LEU A 44 3.51 4.88 8.03
CA LEU A 44 2.65 6.04 8.31
C LEU A 44 2.30 6.80 7.01
N LEU A 45 3.29 7.06 6.16
CA LEU A 45 3.08 7.81 4.91
C LEU A 45 2.30 6.99 3.87
N GLU A 46 2.47 5.67 3.83
CA GLU A 46 1.65 4.77 3.01
C GLU A 46 0.17 4.82 3.44
N ALA A 47 -0.09 4.82 4.75
CA ALA A 47 -1.43 4.95 5.30
C ALA A 47 -2.07 6.30 4.95
N GLU A 48 -1.32 7.39 5.10
CA GLU A 48 -1.77 8.76 4.81
C GLU A 48 -2.06 8.97 3.31
N THR A 49 -1.20 8.45 2.45
CA THR A 49 -1.35 8.62 0.99
C THR A 49 -2.28 7.60 0.36
N ARG A 50 -2.60 6.51 1.06
CA ARG A 50 -3.24 5.30 0.51
C ARG A 50 -2.44 4.70 -0.63
N ARG A 51 -1.12 4.82 -0.56
CA ARG A 51 -0.20 4.26 -1.56
C ARG A 51 0.76 3.27 -0.95
N ALA A 52 1.05 2.20 -1.67
CA ALA A 52 2.20 1.35 -1.37
C ALA A 52 3.44 1.97 -2.05
N PHE A 53 4.53 2.12 -1.32
CA PHE A 53 5.75 2.74 -1.85
C PHE A 53 6.56 1.69 -2.58
N MET A 54 6.86 0.59 -1.89
CA MET A 54 7.57 -0.57 -2.44
C MET A 54 6.59 -1.68 -2.81
N THR A 55 6.99 -2.61 -3.66
CA THR A 55 6.16 -3.78 -4.00
C THR A 55 5.79 -4.60 -2.76
N GLN A 56 4.50 -4.84 -2.58
CA GLN A 56 3.87 -5.58 -1.48
C GLN A 56 2.69 -6.40 -2.01
N SER A 57 2.44 -7.57 -1.43
CA SER A 57 1.33 -8.44 -1.81
C SER A 57 0.19 -8.33 -0.80
N TRP A 58 -1.03 -8.11 -1.30
CA TRP A 58 -2.22 -7.83 -0.50
C TRP A 58 -3.40 -8.70 -0.91
N ARG A 59 -4.25 -9.00 0.06
CA ARG A 59 -5.57 -9.63 -0.14
C ARG A 59 -6.67 -8.69 0.26
N LEU A 60 -7.60 -8.42 -0.66
CA LEU A 60 -8.86 -7.77 -0.36
C LEU A 60 -9.97 -8.82 -0.26
N THR A 61 -10.58 -8.93 0.91
CA THR A 61 -11.70 -9.84 1.17
C THR A 61 -13.02 -9.07 1.22
N LEU A 62 -14.03 -9.60 0.53
CA LEU A 62 -15.34 -8.99 0.33
C LEU A 62 -16.45 -10.00 0.63
N ASP A 63 -17.58 -9.49 1.11
CA ASP A 63 -18.79 -10.28 1.34
C ASP A 63 -19.62 -10.40 0.06
N GLU A 64 -19.68 -9.31 -0.72
CA GLU A 64 -20.41 -9.22 -1.99
C GLU A 64 -19.67 -8.35 -3.01
N TRP A 65 -20.00 -8.53 -4.29
CA TRP A 65 -19.50 -7.69 -5.36
C TRP A 65 -20.19 -6.32 -5.35
N PRO A 66 -19.46 -5.21 -5.60
CA PRO A 66 -20.09 -3.92 -5.80
C PRO A 66 -20.93 -3.93 -7.09
N ALA A 67 -21.91 -3.03 -7.16
CA ALA A 67 -22.78 -2.90 -8.35
C ALA A 67 -22.02 -2.49 -9.64
N GLY A 68 -20.78 -2.00 -9.51
CA GLY A 68 -19.93 -1.61 -10.63
C GLY A 68 -18.52 -2.18 -10.50
N ALA A 69 -17.53 -1.41 -10.94
CA ALA A 69 -16.13 -1.79 -10.78
C ALA A 69 -15.74 -1.82 -9.29
N LEU A 70 -14.99 -2.84 -8.90
CA LEU A 70 -14.36 -2.95 -7.60
C LEU A 70 -13.13 -2.05 -7.54
N ALA A 71 -13.23 -0.94 -6.80
CA ALA A 71 -12.09 -0.09 -6.52
C ALA A 71 -11.13 -0.76 -5.54
N LEU A 72 -9.86 -0.84 -5.91
CA LEU A 72 -8.81 -1.32 -5.03
C LEU A 72 -8.41 -0.22 -4.04
N PRO A 73 -8.12 -0.59 -2.78
CA PRO A 73 -7.94 0.38 -1.70
C PRO A 73 -6.53 0.98 -1.64
N LEU A 74 -5.57 0.44 -2.42
CA LEU A 74 -4.17 0.86 -2.51
C LEU A 74 -3.81 1.19 -3.96
N ALA A 75 -2.83 2.07 -4.13
CA ALA A 75 -2.23 2.45 -5.41
C ALA A 75 -0.71 2.65 -5.26
N PRO A 76 0.08 2.64 -6.33
CA PRO A 76 -0.25 2.02 -7.61
C PRO A 76 -0.40 0.50 -7.46
N VAL A 77 -1.14 -0.12 -8.36
CA VAL A 77 -1.27 -1.59 -8.44
C VAL A 77 -0.36 -2.07 -9.55
N ALA A 78 0.56 -2.98 -9.23
CA ALA A 78 1.44 -3.60 -10.22
C ALA A 78 0.70 -4.68 -11.02
N GLY A 79 -0.20 -5.42 -10.36
CA GLY A 79 -1.03 -6.42 -11.02
C GLY A 79 -1.98 -7.12 -10.05
N VAL A 80 -3.03 -7.73 -10.59
CA VAL A 80 -3.92 -8.62 -9.84
C VAL A 80 -3.42 -10.03 -10.07
N THR A 81 -3.11 -10.74 -8.99
CA THR A 81 -2.55 -12.09 -9.05
C THR A 81 -3.63 -13.15 -9.07
N ALA A 82 -4.72 -12.96 -8.32
CA ALA A 82 -5.86 -13.86 -8.38
C ALA A 82 -7.17 -13.18 -7.94
N VAL A 83 -8.27 -13.56 -8.58
CA VAL A 83 -9.63 -13.24 -8.13
C VAL A 83 -10.32 -14.55 -7.81
N LYS A 84 -10.82 -14.72 -6.59
CA LYS A 84 -11.42 -15.99 -6.14
C LYS A 84 -12.79 -15.76 -5.53
N VAL A 85 -13.67 -16.73 -5.75
CA VAL A 85 -15.06 -16.71 -5.27
C VAL A 85 -15.39 -18.04 -4.61
N ALA A 86 -16.08 -17.99 -3.48
CA ALA A 86 -16.50 -19.16 -2.72
C ALA A 86 -17.55 -19.96 -3.49
N ALA A 87 -17.28 -21.25 -3.65
CA ALA A 87 -18.22 -22.22 -4.20
C ALA A 87 -19.11 -22.84 -3.10
N LEU A 88 -20.17 -23.54 -3.51
CA LEU A 88 -21.09 -24.23 -2.59
C LEU A 88 -20.41 -25.26 -1.68
N SER A 89 -19.23 -25.77 -2.08
CA SER A 89 -18.39 -26.63 -1.25
C SER A 89 -17.67 -25.90 -0.10
N GLY A 90 -17.71 -24.57 -0.08
CA GLY A 90 -16.92 -23.72 0.83
C GLY A 90 -15.50 -23.43 0.35
N ALA A 91 -15.06 -24.02 -0.77
CA ALA A 91 -13.75 -23.75 -1.35
C ALA A 91 -13.73 -22.44 -2.14
N MET A 92 -12.63 -21.69 -2.06
CA MET A 92 -12.38 -20.54 -2.92
C MET A 92 -11.90 -21.01 -4.30
N ILE A 93 -12.69 -20.75 -5.34
CA ILE A 93 -12.35 -21.08 -6.72
C ILE A 93 -11.78 -19.83 -7.39
N GLU A 94 -10.62 -19.98 -8.02
CA GLU A 94 -10.01 -18.92 -8.81
C GLU A 94 -10.76 -18.72 -10.12
N MET A 95 -11.05 -17.46 -10.43
CA MET A 95 -11.68 -17.04 -11.67
C MET A 95 -10.63 -16.94 -12.78
N ASP A 96 -11.01 -17.39 -13.97
CA ASP A 96 -10.20 -17.16 -15.17
C ASP A 96 -10.01 -15.64 -15.40
N PRO A 97 -8.75 -15.14 -15.53
CA PRO A 97 -8.45 -13.75 -15.88
C PRO A 97 -9.15 -13.26 -17.16
N GLY A 98 -9.61 -14.18 -18.02
CA GLY A 98 -10.48 -13.90 -19.15
C GLY A 98 -11.81 -13.22 -18.81
N PHE A 99 -12.33 -13.37 -17.58
CA PHE A 99 -13.64 -12.83 -17.15
C PHE A 99 -13.62 -11.38 -16.69
N TYR A 100 -12.47 -10.86 -16.27
CA TYR A 100 -12.36 -9.51 -15.70
C TYR A 100 -11.27 -8.69 -16.39
N GLU A 101 -11.38 -7.39 -16.26
CA GLU A 101 -10.38 -6.42 -16.70
C GLU A 101 -9.89 -5.59 -15.51
N VAL A 102 -8.63 -5.20 -15.56
CA VAL A 102 -7.96 -4.45 -14.50
C VAL A 102 -7.51 -3.11 -15.07
N ASP A 103 -8.01 -2.02 -14.50
CA ASP A 103 -7.45 -0.69 -14.68
C ASP A 103 -6.52 -0.39 -13.52
N ALA A 104 -5.24 -0.74 -13.69
CA ALA A 104 -4.20 -0.54 -12.69
C ALA A 104 -3.69 0.92 -12.63
N LEU A 105 -3.88 1.69 -13.71
CA LEU A 105 -3.41 3.07 -13.84
C LEU A 105 -4.45 4.10 -13.36
N GLY A 106 -5.71 3.69 -13.26
CA GLY A 106 -6.76 4.52 -12.72
C GLY A 106 -6.48 5.00 -11.30
N GLU A 107 -7.12 6.11 -10.93
CA GLU A 107 -7.10 6.66 -9.57
C GLU A 107 -8.56 6.84 -9.13
N PRO A 108 -9.21 5.83 -8.52
CA PRO A 108 -8.68 4.54 -8.05
C PRO A 108 -8.23 3.53 -9.13
N PRO A 109 -7.28 2.64 -8.80
CA PRO A 109 -7.15 1.37 -9.50
C PRO A 109 -8.41 0.54 -9.27
N ARG A 110 -8.90 -0.16 -10.29
CA ARG A 110 -10.17 -0.89 -10.23
C ARG A 110 -10.17 -2.15 -11.06
N ILE A 111 -11.04 -3.08 -10.68
CA ILE A 111 -11.32 -4.33 -11.40
C ILE A 111 -12.79 -4.35 -11.78
N ALA A 112 -13.11 -4.72 -13.02
CA ALA A 112 -14.48 -4.89 -13.47
C ALA A 112 -14.64 -6.22 -14.21
N ALA A 113 -15.84 -6.81 -14.16
CA ALA A 113 -16.18 -7.87 -15.10
C ALA A 113 -16.12 -7.32 -16.52
N LYS A 114 -15.57 -8.08 -17.47
CA LYS A 114 -15.53 -7.65 -18.87
C LYS A 114 -16.94 -7.42 -19.40
N ARG A 115 -17.07 -6.56 -20.39
CA ARG A 115 -18.35 -6.26 -21.05
C ARG A 115 -19.07 -7.55 -21.47
N GLY A 116 -20.33 -7.68 -21.07
CA GLY A 116 -21.16 -8.86 -21.34
C GLY A 116 -20.98 -10.01 -20.35
N GLN A 117 -20.05 -9.90 -19.40
CA GLN A 117 -19.91 -10.82 -18.27
C GLN A 117 -20.53 -10.21 -17.02
N ALA A 118 -20.88 -11.06 -16.07
CA ALA A 118 -21.31 -10.66 -14.73
C ALA A 118 -20.43 -11.34 -13.69
N TRP A 119 -20.24 -10.68 -12.55
CA TRP A 119 -19.54 -11.29 -11.43
C TRP A 119 -20.34 -12.50 -10.91
N PRO A 120 -19.71 -13.67 -10.72
CA PRO A 120 -20.39 -14.81 -10.13
C PRO A 120 -20.68 -14.52 -8.66
N MET A 121 -21.91 -14.84 -8.22
CA MET A 121 -22.33 -14.61 -6.84
C MET A 121 -21.62 -15.61 -5.91
N PRO A 122 -20.97 -15.16 -4.83
CA PRO A 122 -20.37 -16.08 -3.87
C PRO A 122 -21.43 -16.96 -3.22
N ALA A 123 -21.10 -18.23 -2.99
CA ALA A 123 -21.96 -19.17 -2.32
C ALA A 123 -22.07 -18.94 -0.80
N THR A 124 -21.20 -18.11 -0.23
CA THR A 124 -21.22 -17.72 1.18
C THR A 124 -21.58 -16.25 1.32
N ARG A 125 -22.27 -15.91 2.41
CA ARG A 125 -22.70 -14.53 2.71
C ARG A 125 -21.56 -13.64 3.19
N LEU A 126 -20.55 -14.23 3.83
CA LEU A 126 -19.43 -13.52 4.44
C LEU A 126 -18.12 -14.02 3.84
N ALA A 127 -17.18 -13.11 3.60
CA ALA A 127 -15.84 -13.36 3.09
C ALA A 127 -15.82 -14.27 1.84
N GLY A 128 -16.86 -14.20 1.01
CA GLY A 128 -17.04 -15.10 -0.13
C GLY A 128 -16.22 -14.73 -1.36
N ILE A 129 -15.52 -13.59 -1.33
CA ILE A 129 -14.70 -13.11 -2.44
C ILE A 129 -13.34 -12.71 -1.88
N SER A 130 -12.26 -13.11 -2.58
CA SER A 130 -10.90 -12.65 -2.27
C SER A 130 -10.18 -12.22 -3.55
N VAL A 131 -9.57 -11.05 -3.51
CA VAL A 131 -8.73 -10.51 -4.58
C VAL A 131 -7.30 -10.39 -4.06
N ASP A 132 -6.40 -11.17 -4.62
CA ASP A 132 -4.97 -11.10 -4.37
C ASP A 132 -4.35 -10.18 -5.42
N PHE A 133 -3.57 -9.18 -5.00
CA PHE A 133 -2.94 -8.22 -5.89
C PHE A 133 -1.63 -7.68 -5.30
N ASP A 134 -0.72 -7.28 -6.19
CA ASP A 134 0.53 -6.62 -5.83
C ASP A 134 0.39 -5.11 -6.01
N ALA A 135 0.77 -4.36 -4.98
CA ALA A 135 0.76 -2.90 -4.96
C ALA A 135 2.15 -2.36 -4.67
N GLY A 136 2.48 -1.20 -5.23
CA GLY A 136 3.78 -0.56 -5.05
C GLY A 136 4.34 0.01 -6.34
N TYR A 137 5.22 1.00 -6.24
CA TYR A 137 5.89 1.57 -7.41
C TYR A 137 6.92 0.60 -8.03
N GLY A 138 7.41 -0.37 -7.25
CA GLY A 138 8.46 -1.29 -7.67
C GLY A 138 9.59 -1.33 -6.66
N ALA A 139 10.82 -1.21 -7.17
CA ALA A 139 12.02 -1.07 -6.36
C ALA A 139 12.19 0.35 -5.83
N ALA A 140 13.17 0.56 -4.94
CA ALA A 140 13.42 1.86 -4.32
C ALA A 140 13.68 2.99 -5.35
N ALA A 141 14.24 2.66 -6.51
CA ALA A 141 14.48 3.60 -7.61
C ALA A 141 13.19 4.07 -8.30
N ASP A 142 12.13 3.27 -8.26
CA ASP A 142 10.84 3.56 -8.89
C ASP A 142 9.95 4.43 -7.98
N VAL A 143 10.28 4.50 -6.68
CA VAL A 143 9.55 5.33 -5.72
C VAL A 143 9.81 6.81 -6.00
N PRO A 144 8.76 7.64 -6.21
CA PRO A 144 8.93 9.05 -6.48
C PRO A 144 9.76 9.77 -5.43
N MET A 145 10.71 10.60 -5.88
CA MET A 145 11.69 11.24 -5.01
C MET A 145 11.06 12.00 -3.82
N PRO A 146 9.94 12.73 -3.95
CA PRO A 146 9.33 13.40 -2.79
C PRO A 146 8.81 12.45 -1.72
N LEU A 147 8.36 11.25 -2.08
CA LEU A 147 7.95 10.23 -1.10
C LEU A 147 9.17 9.66 -0.37
N ARG A 148 10.27 9.40 -1.09
CA ARG A 148 11.55 9.00 -0.47
C ARG A 148 12.07 10.08 0.48
N GLN A 149 12.03 11.35 0.06
CA GLN A 149 12.41 12.49 0.90
C GLN A 149 11.51 12.64 2.13
N ALA A 150 10.21 12.41 1.99
CA ALA A 150 9.27 12.45 3.11
C ALA A 150 9.61 11.37 4.16
N VAL A 151 9.97 10.15 3.73
CA VAL A 151 10.43 9.08 4.62
C VAL A 151 11.71 9.50 5.35
N LEU A 152 12.71 10.04 4.63
CA LEU A 152 13.95 10.53 5.22
C LEU A 152 13.73 11.60 6.29
N LEU A 153 12.95 12.64 5.96
CA LEU A 153 12.68 13.75 6.87
C LEU A 153 11.94 13.28 8.13
N LEU A 154 10.94 12.41 7.97
CA LEU A 154 10.15 11.92 9.09
C LEU A 154 10.95 10.98 9.99
N ALA A 155 11.69 10.03 9.42
CA ALA A 155 12.54 9.13 10.18
C ALA A 155 13.64 9.89 10.94
N SER A 156 14.25 10.89 10.30
CA SER A 156 15.28 11.74 10.91
C SER A 156 14.70 12.57 12.05
N HIS A 157 13.50 13.14 11.85
CA HIS A 157 12.80 13.88 12.90
C HIS A 157 12.55 13.01 14.15
N TRP A 158 12.07 11.77 13.99
CA TRP A 158 11.85 10.86 15.12
C TRP A 158 13.14 10.33 15.75
N PHE A 159 14.22 10.24 14.97
CA PHE A 159 15.52 9.84 15.49
C PHE A 159 16.07 10.89 16.46
N GLU A 160 15.99 12.17 16.06
CA GLU A 160 16.40 13.32 16.88
C GLU A 160 15.41 13.61 18.03
N ASN A 161 14.12 13.34 17.83
CA ASN A 161 13.04 13.64 18.78
C ASN A 161 12.32 12.36 19.19
N ARG A 162 12.80 11.72 20.27
CA ARG A 162 12.27 10.45 20.78
C ARG A 162 10.97 10.58 21.59
N GLU A 163 10.61 11.81 21.93
CA GLU A 163 9.37 12.15 22.63
C GLU A 163 8.44 12.92 21.67
N PRO A 164 7.11 12.81 21.85
CA PRO A 164 6.17 13.62 21.08
C PRO A 164 6.48 15.11 21.26
N VAL A 165 6.61 15.83 20.15
CA VAL A 165 6.78 17.29 20.17
C VAL A 165 5.42 17.94 19.95
N GLY A 166 4.87 18.60 20.98
CA GLY A 166 3.57 19.28 20.93
C GLY A 166 2.36 18.42 21.33
N ASP A 167 1.15 18.95 21.08
CA ASP A 167 -0.12 18.37 21.57
C ASP A 167 -0.64 17.13 20.79
N GLY A 168 0.10 16.63 19.79
CA GLY A 168 -0.25 15.35 19.16
C GLY A 168 0.17 15.15 17.69
N VAL A 169 -0.42 14.09 17.12
CA VAL A 169 -0.12 13.27 15.92
C VAL A 169 -0.10 14.03 14.58
N GLU A 170 0.43 15.25 14.51
CA GLU A 170 0.55 15.97 13.24
C GLU A 170 1.87 15.65 12.52
N LEU A 171 1.78 15.34 11.23
CA LEU A 171 2.96 15.24 10.38
C LEU A 171 3.63 16.62 10.27
N PRO A 172 4.97 16.71 10.35
CA PRO A 172 5.67 17.96 10.08
C PRO A 172 5.22 18.59 8.76
N LEU A 173 5.01 19.91 8.73
CA LEU A 173 4.41 20.62 7.59
C LEU A 173 5.12 20.31 6.26
N THR A 174 6.45 20.19 6.29
CA THR A 174 7.27 19.85 5.13
C THR A 174 6.96 18.45 4.59
N VAL A 175 6.82 17.46 5.48
CA VAL A 175 6.44 16.08 5.14
C VAL A 175 5.03 16.06 4.55
N SER A 176 4.09 16.76 5.20
CA SER A 176 2.70 16.88 4.72
C SER A 176 2.62 17.47 3.30
N ALA A 177 3.40 18.53 3.02
CA ALA A 177 3.47 19.17 1.72
C ALA A 177 4.05 18.25 0.62
N LEU A 178 5.07 17.46 0.92
CA LEU A 178 5.68 16.52 -0.03
C LEU A 178 4.70 15.41 -0.45
N VAL A 179 3.86 14.94 0.48
CA VAL A 179 2.91 13.85 0.23
C VAL A 179 1.55 14.32 -0.26
N ALA A 180 1.24 15.61 -0.16
CA ALA A 180 -0.08 16.16 -0.49
C ALA A 180 -0.58 15.76 -1.88
N ARG A 181 0.28 15.87 -2.91
CA ARG A 181 -0.08 15.50 -4.30
C ARG A 181 -0.30 14.00 -4.54
N TYR A 182 0.11 13.17 -3.59
CA TYR A 182 0.00 11.72 -3.68
C TYR A 182 -1.20 11.18 -2.90
N ARG A 183 -1.85 12.02 -2.07
CA ARG A 183 -3.08 11.64 -1.38
C ARG A 183 -4.17 11.42 -2.41
N ARG A 184 -4.89 10.31 -2.25
CA ARG A 184 -6.02 9.98 -3.10
C ARG A 184 -7.15 10.97 -2.84
N LEU A 185 -7.44 11.80 -3.84
CA LEU A 185 -8.58 12.71 -3.81
C LEU A 185 -9.88 11.90 -3.94
N ARG A 186 -10.82 12.11 -3.02
CA ARG A 186 -12.21 11.71 -3.22
C ARG A 186 -12.88 12.85 -3.98
N LEU A 187 -13.23 12.61 -5.24
CA LEU A 187 -14.06 13.50 -6.05
C LEU A 187 -15.53 13.38 -5.63
#